data_AF-A0A5D2MQP3-F1
#
_entry.id   AF-A0A5D2MQP3-F1
#
_cell.length_a   1.000
_cell.length_b   1.000
_cell.length_c   1.000
_cell.angle_alpha   90.00
_cell.angle_beta   90.00
_cell.angle_gamma   90.00
#
_symmetry.space_group_name_H-M   'P 1'
#
loop_
_entity.id
_entity.type
_entity.pdbx_description
1 polymer ?
#
loop_
_entity_poly.entity_id
_entity_poly.type
_entity_poly.pdbx_seq_one_letter_code
_entity_poly.pdbx_strand_id
1 'polypeptide(L)'
;MKTQNKHYGGWAAPNIYFLGYAVVVKFGNICIGGLFGIYNARNYSGNHERPPYNDNTIRSVYHVREYDVHKLMHLEELIDVFLSHDWPLSITDYGNWQQLIQQGTLGSKPTAQLLEKLKPSYWFSAHLHCKFTAHVEHEEGGQVTKFLALDKCLPGHKFLQVQYDEEWLAITRKLNCVFPLTFRHEDVGRTKLDMQDCCQRVKSRIEDRGAKPCEFSQTAPPHKPSDSVSNTAFSGSPGNPQTVSFLELLDLLYVP
;
A
#
# COMPACT_ATOMS: atom_id res chain seq x y z
N MET A 1 -19.84 6.18 1.46
CA MET A 1 -19.21 7.44 1.03
C MET A 1 -19.77 7.77 -0.36
N LYS A 2 -20.46 8.90 -0.56
CA LYS A 2 -21.03 9.25 -1.88
C LYS A 2 -19.89 9.81 -2.75
N THR A 3 -19.32 8.98 -3.62
CA THR A 3 -17.94 9.06 -4.15
C THR A 3 -17.70 10.09 -5.24
N GLN A 4 -18.73 10.66 -5.85
CA GLN A 4 -18.54 11.46 -7.06
C GLN A 4 -17.86 12.83 -6.83
N ASN A 5 -18.02 13.43 -5.65
CA ASN A 5 -17.27 14.65 -5.29
C ASN A 5 -15.77 14.42 -5.07
N LYS A 6 -15.28 13.17 -5.18
CA LYS A 6 -13.86 12.81 -5.06
C LYS A 6 -13.34 12.07 -6.29
N HIS A 7 -13.81 12.44 -7.47
CA HIS A 7 -13.36 11.85 -8.73
C HIS A 7 -11.83 11.90 -8.89
N TYR A 8 -11.20 12.97 -8.42
CA TYR A 8 -9.75 13.21 -8.44
C TYR A 8 -9.03 12.78 -7.16
N GLY A 9 -9.71 12.05 -6.28
CA GLY A 9 -9.19 11.67 -4.98
C GLY A 9 -9.33 12.74 -3.90
N GLY A 10 -8.87 12.40 -2.70
CA GLY A 10 -8.87 13.29 -1.55
C GLY A 10 -9.02 12.54 -0.22
N TRP A 11 -8.69 13.23 0.86
CA TRP A 11 -8.82 12.70 2.22
C TRP A 11 -10.25 12.30 2.53
N ALA A 12 -10.46 11.01 2.82
CA ALA A 12 -11.73 10.44 3.23
C ALA A 12 -11.97 10.60 4.74
N ALA A 13 -10.91 10.45 5.52
CA ALA A 13 -10.83 10.61 6.96
C ALA A 13 -9.34 10.85 7.34
N PRO A 14 -9.01 11.17 8.61
CA PRO A 14 -7.63 11.17 9.07
C PRO A 14 -6.94 9.84 8.71
N ASN A 15 -5.77 9.94 8.07
CA ASN A 15 -4.97 8.79 7.59
C ASN A 15 -5.66 7.88 6.56
N ILE A 16 -6.78 8.30 5.97
CA ILE A 16 -7.45 7.56 4.90
C ILE A 16 -7.56 8.48 3.68
N TYR A 17 -6.73 8.21 2.67
CA TYR A 17 -6.76 8.93 1.40
C TYR A 17 -7.47 8.08 0.34
N PHE A 18 -8.53 8.63 -0.27
CA PHE A 18 -9.13 8.00 -1.44
C PHE A 18 -8.37 8.45 -2.68
N LEU A 19 -7.86 7.51 -3.47
CA LEU A 19 -7.05 7.79 -4.66
C LEU A 19 -7.84 8.52 -5.76
N GLY A 20 -9.13 8.27 -5.89
CA GLY A 20 -9.95 8.76 -7.01
C GLY A 20 -10.32 7.63 -7.96
N TYR A 21 -10.96 7.98 -9.07
CA TYR A 21 -11.48 7.00 -10.02
C TYR A 21 -10.40 6.46 -10.97
N ALA A 22 -9.58 7.37 -11.52
CA ALA A 22 -8.37 7.05 -12.25
C ALA A 22 -7.29 8.08 -11.89
N VAL A 23 -6.25 7.62 -11.21
CA VAL A 23 -5.18 8.48 -10.68
C VAL A 23 -3.83 7.81 -10.78
N VAL A 24 -2.80 8.63 -10.81
CA VAL A 24 -1.41 8.25 -10.53
C VAL A 24 -0.90 9.17 -9.43
N VAL A 25 -0.28 8.59 -8.40
CA VAL A 25 0.36 9.33 -7.32
C VAL A 25 1.81 8.88 -7.17
N LYS A 26 2.70 9.80 -6.82
CA LYS A 26 4.09 9.49 -6.48
C LYS A 26 4.25 9.53 -4.97
N PHE A 27 4.80 8.46 -4.40
CA PHE A 27 5.18 8.37 -3.00
C PHE A 27 6.67 8.07 -2.92
N GLY A 28 7.48 9.09 -2.60
CA GLY A 28 8.92 9.02 -2.77
C GLY A 28 9.28 8.79 -4.24
N ASN A 29 10.02 7.71 -4.51
CA ASN A 29 10.40 7.27 -5.84
C ASN A 29 9.46 6.22 -6.45
N ILE A 30 8.35 5.87 -5.77
CA ILE A 30 7.40 4.86 -6.24
C ILE A 30 6.21 5.54 -6.91
N CYS A 31 5.91 5.13 -8.14
CA CYS A 31 4.76 5.57 -8.91
C CYS A 31 3.60 4.57 -8.76
N ILE A 32 2.47 5.02 -8.22
CA ILE A 32 1.31 4.19 -7.92
C ILE A 32 0.13 4.64 -8.79
N GLY A 33 -0.28 3.78 -9.73
CA GLY A 33 -1.48 3.94 -10.53
C GLY A 33 -2.70 3.25 -9.90
N GLY A 34 -3.89 3.77 -10.15
CA GLY A 34 -5.12 3.16 -9.65
C GLY A 34 -6.31 3.35 -10.58
N LEU A 35 -7.08 2.28 -10.78
CA LEU A 35 -8.39 2.29 -11.40
C LEU A 35 -9.45 1.79 -10.41
N PHE A 36 -10.39 2.65 -10.06
CA PHE A 36 -11.50 2.33 -9.18
C PHE A 36 -12.67 1.73 -9.95
N GLY A 37 -13.36 0.78 -9.31
CA GLY A 37 -14.67 0.32 -9.74
C GLY A 37 -14.71 -1.08 -10.33
N ILE A 38 -15.93 -1.51 -10.66
CA ILE A 38 -16.23 -2.82 -11.24
C ILE A 38 -16.66 -2.63 -12.70
N TYR A 39 -16.11 -3.41 -13.62
CA TYR A 39 -16.47 -3.31 -15.03
C TYR A 39 -17.89 -3.81 -15.27
N ASN A 40 -18.67 -2.98 -15.98
CA ASN A 40 -19.98 -3.38 -16.48
C ASN A 40 -20.15 -2.79 -17.89
N ALA A 41 -20.25 -3.67 -18.88
CA ALA A 41 -20.32 -3.29 -20.29
C ALA A 41 -21.46 -2.30 -20.59
N ARG A 42 -22.60 -2.40 -19.89
CA ARG A 42 -23.76 -1.52 -20.12
C ARG A 42 -23.51 -0.06 -19.75
N ASN A 43 -22.58 0.17 -18.84
CA ASN A 43 -22.31 1.49 -18.27
C ASN A 43 -20.90 1.97 -18.62
N TYR A 44 -20.16 1.26 -19.47
CA TYR A 44 -18.75 1.57 -19.74
C TYR A 44 -18.59 2.92 -20.47
N SER A 45 -19.47 3.17 -21.44
CA SER A 45 -19.50 4.43 -22.19
C SER A 45 -20.37 5.47 -21.47
N GLY A 46 -19.85 6.70 -21.38
CA GLY A 46 -20.56 7.84 -20.77
C GLY A 46 -20.48 7.88 -19.25
N ASN A 47 -20.59 9.08 -18.66
CA ASN A 47 -20.62 9.28 -17.22
C ASN A 47 -21.70 10.33 -16.90
N HIS A 48 -22.86 9.84 -16.47
CA HIS A 48 -24.07 10.67 -16.37
C HIS A 48 -24.71 10.63 -14.98
N GLU A 49 -24.29 9.72 -14.12
CA GLU A 49 -24.76 9.66 -12.74
C GLU A 49 -24.48 10.99 -12.06
N ARG A 50 -25.45 11.56 -11.33
CA ARG A 50 -25.24 12.74 -10.49
C ARG A 50 -26.11 12.62 -9.24
N PRO A 51 -25.68 13.14 -8.08
CA PRO A 51 -26.56 13.23 -6.94
C PRO A 51 -27.75 14.15 -7.25
N PRO A 52 -28.94 13.87 -6.69
CA PRO A 52 -29.25 12.72 -5.86
C PRO A 52 -29.33 11.42 -6.66
N TYR A 53 -28.73 10.34 -6.13
CA TYR A 53 -28.78 9.03 -6.78
C TYR A 53 -30.13 8.35 -6.57
N ASN A 54 -30.56 7.60 -7.59
CA ASN A 54 -31.64 6.63 -7.51
C ASN A 54 -31.05 5.21 -7.46
N ASP A 55 -31.91 4.19 -7.38
CA ASP A 55 -31.48 2.79 -7.26
C ASP A 55 -30.61 2.28 -8.41
N ASN A 56 -30.76 2.87 -9.60
CA ASN A 56 -29.91 2.53 -10.73
C ASN A 56 -28.58 3.28 -10.66
N THR A 57 -28.62 4.60 -10.45
CA THR A 57 -27.43 5.45 -10.48
C THR A 57 -26.50 5.20 -9.29
N ILE A 58 -27.02 4.75 -8.14
CA ILE A 58 -26.19 4.33 -7.00
C ILE A 58 -25.39 3.05 -7.28
N ARG A 59 -25.89 2.17 -8.15
CA ARG A 59 -25.19 0.95 -8.57
C ARG A 59 -24.20 1.27 -9.67
N SER A 60 -24.55 2.15 -10.59
CA SER A 60 -23.68 2.48 -11.72
C SER A 60 -22.56 3.45 -11.37
N VAL A 61 -22.65 4.24 -10.29
CA VAL A 61 -21.65 5.27 -9.92
C VAL A 61 -20.24 4.73 -9.67
N TYR A 62 -20.09 3.44 -9.33
CA TYR A 62 -18.79 2.80 -9.11
C TYR A 62 -18.39 1.89 -10.28
N HIS A 63 -19.14 1.85 -11.37
CA HIS A 63 -18.73 1.07 -12.52
C HIS A 63 -17.56 1.78 -13.24
N VAL A 64 -16.62 0.99 -13.76
CA VAL A 64 -15.48 1.50 -14.55
C VAL A 64 -16.01 2.27 -15.78
N ARG A 65 -15.32 3.36 -16.14
CA ARG A 65 -15.65 4.19 -17.30
C ARG A 65 -14.54 4.19 -18.34
N GLU A 66 -14.95 4.27 -19.60
CA GLU A 66 -14.05 4.36 -20.74
C GLU A 66 -13.11 5.57 -20.64
N TYR A 67 -13.64 6.72 -20.19
CA TYR A 67 -12.85 7.92 -19.95
C TYR A 67 -11.67 7.68 -19.00
N ASP A 68 -11.92 6.98 -17.89
CA ASP A 68 -10.91 6.71 -16.86
C ASP A 68 -9.80 5.79 -17.37
N VAL A 69 -10.18 4.77 -18.14
CA VAL A 69 -9.26 3.84 -18.80
C VAL A 69 -8.42 4.58 -19.84
N HIS A 70 -9.06 5.36 -20.72
CA HIS A 70 -8.35 6.15 -21.73
C HIS A 70 -7.37 7.13 -21.09
N LYS A 71 -7.75 7.81 -20.01
CA LYS A 71 -6.84 8.71 -19.28
C LYS A 71 -5.56 7.99 -18.82
N LEU A 72 -5.68 6.76 -18.31
CA LEU A 72 -4.53 5.94 -17.90
C LEU A 72 -3.75 5.36 -19.08
N MET A 73 -4.39 5.07 -20.21
CA MET A 73 -3.72 4.59 -21.43
C MET A 73 -2.74 5.60 -22.05
N HIS A 74 -2.93 6.90 -21.77
CA HIS A 74 -2.02 7.97 -22.21
C HIS A 74 -0.77 8.14 -21.34
N LEU A 75 -0.61 7.32 -20.28
CA LEU A 75 0.61 7.35 -19.48
C LEU A 75 1.80 6.82 -20.29
N GLU A 76 2.88 7.57 -20.26
CA GLU A 76 4.18 7.22 -20.84
C GLU A 76 5.21 6.86 -19.77
N GLU A 77 5.08 7.43 -18.57
CA GLU A 77 5.95 7.09 -17.44
C GLU A 77 5.68 5.67 -16.92
N LEU A 78 6.73 5.00 -16.45
CA LEU A 78 6.63 3.70 -15.82
C LEU A 78 5.83 3.77 -14.52
N ILE A 79 4.99 2.76 -14.30
CA ILE A 79 4.23 2.58 -13.08
C ILE A 79 4.85 1.42 -12.29
N ASP A 80 5.18 1.63 -11.02
CA ASP A 80 5.75 0.57 -10.18
C ASP A 80 4.65 -0.34 -9.64
N VAL A 81 3.55 0.26 -9.19
CA VAL A 81 2.43 -0.43 -8.56
C VAL A 81 1.14 0.03 -9.21
N PHE A 82 0.31 -0.91 -9.65
CA PHE A 82 -1.03 -0.62 -10.14
C PHE A 82 -2.10 -1.29 -9.28
N LEU A 83 -3.14 -0.53 -8.94
CA LEU A 83 -4.26 -0.98 -8.12
C LEU A 83 -5.54 -1.02 -8.95
N SER A 84 -6.26 -2.12 -8.87
CA SER A 84 -7.61 -2.23 -9.45
C SER A 84 -8.51 -3.01 -8.50
N HIS A 85 -9.83 -2.87 -8.63
CA HIS A 85 -10.73 -3.74 -7.88
C HIS A 85 -10.90 -5.08 -8.61
N ASP A 86 -11.32 -5.02 -9.87
CA ASP A 86 -11.47 -6.21 -10.71
C ASP A 86 -10.11 -6.77 -11.17
N TRP A 87 -10.09 -8.04 -11.49
CA TRP A 87 -8.91 -8.71 -12.02
C TRP A 87 -8.77 -8.39 -13.50
N PRO A 88 -7.55 -8.29 -14.05
CA PRO A 88 -7.32 -8.34 -15.49
C PRO A 88 -7.93 -9.62 -16.08
N LEU A 89 -8.63 -9.49 -17.21
CA LEU A 89 -9.12 -10.65 -17.97
C LEU A 89 -7.96 -11.62 -18.24
N SER A 90 -8.20 -12.92 -18.10
CA SER A 90 -7.21 -13.99 -18.33
C SER A 90 -6.00 -14.00 -17.40
N ILE A 91 -5.98 -13.21 -16.32
CA ILE A 91 -4.87 -13.25 -15.35
C ILE A 91 -4.65 -14.64 -14.71
N THR A 92 -5.71 -15.46 -14.69
CA THR A 92 -5.67 -16.84 -14.19
C THR A 92 -4.73 -17.74 -14.99
N ASP A 93 -4.51 -17.42 -16.27
CA ASP A 93 -3.66 -18.21 -17.17
C ASP A 93 -2.17 -18.08 -16.81
N TYR A 94 -1.83 -17.07 -16.00
CA TYR A 94 -0.48 -16.74 -15.53
C TYR A 94 -0.19 -17.25 -14.11
N GLY A 95 -1.08 -18.05 -13.53
CA GLY A 95 -0.94 -18.60 -12.19
C GLY A 95 -1.48 -20.03 -12.08
N ASN A 96 -1.51 -20.56 -10.85
CA ASN A 96 -2.02 -21.90 -10.64
C ASN A 96 -3.55 -21.90 -10.62
N TRP A 97 -4.16 -22.02 -11.80
CA TRP A 97 -5.61 -22.01 -11.98
C TRP A 97 -6.34 -23.13 -11.23
N GLN A 98 -5.67 -24.24 -10.90
CA GLN A 98 -6.28 -25.37 -10.17
C GLN A 98 -6.77 -24.95 -8.77
N GLN A 99 -6.24 -23.86 -8.23
CA GLN A 99 -6.70 -23.27 -6.96
C GLN A 99 -7.97 -22.42 -7.12
N LEU A 100 -8.40 -22.08 -8.34
CA LEU A 100 -9.65 -21.40 -8.65
C LEU A 100 -10.66 -22.39 -9.24
N ILE A 101 -11.62 -22.83 -8.42
CA ILE A 101 -12.78 -23.59 -8.91
C ILE A 101 -13.88 -22.59 -9.31
N GLN A 102 -13.82 -21.99 -10.50
CA GLN A 102 -14.99 -21.33 -11.10
C GLN A 102 -15.00 -21.43 -12.64
N GLN A 103 -16.19 -21.70 -13.18
CA GLN A 103 -16.50 -21.78 -14.60
C GLN A 103 -16.87 -20.39 -15.14
N GLY A 104 -16.09 -19.83 -16.08
CA GLY A 104 -16.43 -18.59 -16.80
C GLY A 104 -15.22 -17.74 -17.20
N THR A 105 -15.46 -16.68 -17.98
CA THR A 105 -14.46 -15.64 -18.28
C THR A 105 -14.32 -14.72 -17.06
N LEU A 106 -13.23 -14.88 -16.30
CA LEU A 106 -12.96 -14.06 -15.10
C LEU A 106 -12.16 -12.82 -15.46
N GLY A 107 -12.58 -11.68 -14.90
CA GLY A 107 -11.87 -10.42 -14.99
C GLY A 107 -12.47 -9.41 -15.96
N SER A 108 -11.78 -8.27 -16.06
CA SER A 108 -12.21 -7.07 -16.76
C SER A 108 -11.30 -6.81 -17.95
N LYS A 109 -11.91 -6.66 -19.13
CA LYS A 109 -11.20 -6.35 -20.38
C LYS A 109 -10.44 -5.01 -20.29
N PRO A 110 -11.02 -3.92 -19.75
CA PRO A 110 -10.27 -2.68 -19.56
C PRO A 110 -9.03 -2.82 -18.68
N THR A 111 -9.09 -3.60 -17.61
CA THR A 111 -7.92 -3.83 -16.74
C THR A 111 -6.84 -4.66 -17.44
N ALA A 112 -7.21 -5.60 -18.33
CA ALA A 112 -6.24 -6.32 -19.15
C ALA A 112 -5.52 -5.40 -20.14
N GLN A 113 -6.25 -4.49 -20.80
CA GLN A 113 -5.65 -3.49 -21.70
C GLN A 113 -4.66 -2.59 -20.96
N LEU A 114 -4.99 -2.18 -19.73
CA LEU A 114 -4.09 -1.38 -18.89
C LEU A 114 -2.86 -2.17 -18.44
N LEU A 115 -3.03 -3.45 -18.08
CA LEU A 115 -1.92 -4.33 -17.70
C LEU A 115 -0.92 -4.48 -18.86
N GLU A 116 -1.41 -4.72 -20.07
CA GLU A 116 -0.60 -4.86 -21.29
C GLU A 116 0.14 -3.55 -21.65
N LYS A 117 -0.53 -2.41 -21.50
CA LYS A 117 0.03 -1.09 -21.81
C LYS A 117 1.04 -0.60 -20.78
N LEU A 118 0.72 -0.74 -19.49
CA LEU A 118 1.49 -0.11 -18.40
C LEU A 118 2.58 -0.99 -17.83
N LYS A 119 2.46 -2.32 -17.96
CA LYS A 119 3.44 -3.33 -17.54
C LYS A 119 4.04 -3.07 -16.14
N PRO A 120 3.24 -2.79 -15.10
CA PRO A 120 3.80 -2.38 -13.82
C PRO A 120 4.57 -3.50 -13.12
N SER A 121 5.52 -3.19 -12.25
CA SER A 121 6.25 -4.22 -11.49
C SER A 121 5.32 -5.04 -10.59
N TYR A 122 4.29 -4.41 -10.02
CA TYR A 122 3.28 -5.04 -9.18
C TYR A 122 1.86 -4.64 -9.61
N TRP A 123 0.95 -5.61 -9.59
CA TRP A 123 -0.47 -5.38 -9.81
C TRP A 123 -1.27 -6.01 -8.67
N PHE A 124 -2.10 -5.20 -8.00
CA PHE A 124 -2.98 -5.67 -6.94
C PHE A 124 -4.46 -5.56 -7.34
N SER A 125 -5.20 -6.66 -7.12
CA SER A 125 -6.65 -6.71 -7.34
C SER A 125 -7.40 -7.30 -6.14
N ALA A 126 -8.72 -7.16 -6.11
CA ALA A 126 -9.60 -7.68 -5.07
C ALA A 126 -10.81 -8.40 -5.70
N HIS A 127 -12.04 -8.13 -5.26
CA HIS A 127 -13.30 -8.62 -5.82
C HIS A 127 -13.65 -10.11 -5.62
N LEU A 128 -12.76 -11.04 -5.99
CA LEU A 128 -13.09 -12.48 -6.01
C LEU A 128 -12.95 -13.16 -4.63
N HIS A 129 -12.53 -12.42 -3.60
CA HIS A 129 -12.39 -12.90 -2.21
C HIS A 129 -11.57 -14.19 -2.13
N CYS A 130 -10.46 -14.23 -2.85
CA CYS A 130 -9.49 -15.30 -2.78
C CYS A 130 -8.09 -14.72 -2.96
N LYS A 131 -7.12 -15.34 -2.30
CA LYS A 131 -5.72 -15.07 -2.56
C LYS A 131 -5.31 -15.78 -3.84
N PHE A 132 -4.77 -15.04 -4.79
CA PHE A 132 -4.22 -15.60 -6.02
C PHE A 132 -2.97 -14.84 -6.43
N THR A 133 -1.99 -15.57 -6.94
CA THR A 133 -0.73 -15.00 -7.40
C THR A 133 -0.46 -15.45 -8.82
N ALA A 134 -0.02 -14.52 -9.66
CA ALA A 134 0.36 -14.78 -11.04
C ALA A 134 1.60 -13.97 -11.42
N HIS A 135 2.35 -14.48 -12.40
CA HIS A 135 3.50 -13.80 -12.97
C HIS A 135 3.22 -13.56 -14.45
N VAL A 136 3.05 -12.30 -14.82
CA VAL A 136 2.76 -11.90 -16.21
C VAL A 136 4.05 -11.44 -16.86
N GLU A 137 4.61 -12.31 -17.69
CA GLU A 137 5.73 -11.96 -18.55
C GLU A 137 5.18 -11.25 -19.80
N HIS A 138 5.58 -10.00 -20.00
CA HIS A 138 5.04 -9.17 -21.09
C HIS A 138 5.76 -9.39 -22.42
N GLU A 139 7.04 -9.72 -22.35
CA GLU A 139 7.94 -9.98 -23.48
C GLU A 139 8.93 -11.07 -23.05
N GLU A 140 9.42 -11.90 -23.97
CA GLU A 140 10.33 -13.00 -23.64
C GLU A 140 11.64 -12.47 -23.02
N GLY A 141 11.89 -12.82 -21.75
CA GLY A 141 13.01 -12.31 -20.96
C GLY A 141 12.86 -10.83 -20.53
N GLY A 142 11.67 -10.27 -20.68
CA GLY A 142 11.35 -8.87 -20.41
C GLY A 142 10.86 -8.61 -18.99
N GLN A 143 10.11 -7.50 -18.85
CA GLN A 143 9.51 -7.10 -17.58
C GLN A 143 8.43 -8.10 -17.16
N VAL A 144 8.43 -8.44 -15.87
CA VAL A 144 7.42 -9.31 -15.27
C VAL A 144 6.58 -8.51 -14.29
N THR A 145 5.26 -8.52 -14.48
CA THR A 145 4.33 -8.02 -13.46
C THR A 145 4.02 -9.12 -12.46
N LYS A 146 4.27 -8.83 -11.18
CA LYS A 146 3.83 -9.67 -10.06
C LYS A 146 2.40 -9.32 -9.69
N PHE A 147 1.47 -10.19 -10.05
CA PHE A 147 0.06 -10.03 -9.72
C PHE A 147 -0.26 -10.67 -8.38
N LEU A 148 -0.96 -9.95 -7.51
CA LEU A 148 -1.52 -10.46 -6.27
C LEU A 148 -2.98 -10.02 -6.13
N ALA A 149 -3.88 -10.98 -6.11
CA ALA A 149 -5.23 -10.75 -5.64
C ALA A 149 -5.33 -10.94 -4.12
N LEU A 150 -6.02 -10.00 -3.48
CA LEU A 150 -6.24 -9.99 -2.04
C LEU A 150 -7.67 -10.44 -1.72
N ASP A 151 -7.76 -11.15 -0.59
CA ASP A 151 -9.03 -11.55 -0.01
C ASP A 151 -9.67 -10.39 0.77
N LYS A 152 -10.92 -10.58 1.23
CA LYS A 152 -11.55 -9.67 2.18
C LYS A 152 -10.72 -9.59 3.45
N CYS A 153 -10.68 -8.41 4.05
CA CYS A 153 -10.12 -8.16 5.37
C CYS A 153 -11.02 -8.76 6.47
N LEU A 154 -11.17 -10.08 6.48
CA LEU A 154 -11.89 -10.84 7.49
C LEU A 154 -10.91 -11.46 8.49
N PRO A 155 -11.31 -11.66 9.77
CA PRO A 155 -10.48 -12.36 10.75
C PRO A 155 -9.96 -13.70 10.21
N GLY A 156 -8.66 -13.95 10.32
CA GLY A 156 -8.02 -15.19 9.87
C GLY A 156 -7.57 -15.21 8.40
N HIS A 157 -7.96 -14.24 7.57
CA HIS A 157 -7.50 -14.13 6.19
C HIS A 157 -6.17 -13.36 6.12
N LYS A 158 -5.24 -13.86 5.29
CA LYS A 158 -3.92 -13.22 5.10
C LYS A 158 -4.09 -11.97 4.22
N PHE A 159 -3.68 -10.82 4.73
CA PHE A 159 -3.67 -9.54 4.01
C PHE A 159 -2.24 -9.04 3.79
N LEU A 160 -2.08 -7.96 3.03
CA LEU A 160 -0.78 -7.30 2.85
C LEU A 160 -0.31 -6.73 4.19
N GLN A 161 0.76 -7.28 4.77
CA GLN A 161 1.28 -6.87 6.06
C GLN A 161 2.58 -6.09 5.90
N VAL A 162 2.67 -4.94 6.57
CA VAL A 162 3.93 -4.23 6.75
C VAL A 162 4.69 -4.91 7.89
N GLN A 163 5.94 -5.27 7.63
CA GLN A 163 6.84 -5.89 8.58
C GLN A 163 8.19 -5.15 8.55
N TYR A 164 8.88 -5.13 9.68
CA TYR A 164 10.25 -4.67 9.73
C TYR A 164 11.15 -5.65 8.98
N ASP A 165 12.11 -5.09 8.25
CA ASP A 165 13.16 -5.86 7.61
C ASP A 165 14.24 -6.24 8.65
N GLU A 166 14.64 -7.51 8.66
CA GLU A 166 15.58 -8.06 9.65
C GLU A 166 16.96 -7.42 9.54
N GLU A 167 17.45 -7.23 8.31
CA GLU A 167 18.75 -6.60 8.06
C GLU A 167 18.74 -5.14 8.51
N TRP A 168 17.69 -4.39 8.16
CA TRP A 168 17.52 -3.01 8.59
C TRP A 168 17.47 -2.86 10.12
N LEU A 169 16.77 -3.75 10.82
CA LEU A 169 16.75 -3.77 12.28
C LEU A 169 18.14 -4.04 12.87
N ALA A 170 18.89 -4.98 12.30
CA ALA A 170 20.25 -5.27 12.73
C ALA A 170 21.18 -4.06 12.52
N ILE A 171 21.08 -3.39 11.37
CA ILE A 171 21.85 -2.17 11.05
C ILE A 171 21.50 -1.07 12.05
N THR A 172 20.20 -0.84 12.28
CA THR A 172 19.70 0.19 13.21
C THR A 172 20.21 -0.06 14.63
N ARG A 173 20.16 -1.32 15.11
CA ARG A 173 20.69 -1.70 16.42
C ARG A 173 22.18 -1.42 16.52
N LYS A 174 22.96 -1.82 15.50
CA LYS A 174 24.41 -1.66 15.50
C LYS A 174 24.82 -0.19 15.48
N LEU A 175 24.15 0.64 14.69
CA LEU A 175 24.44 2.06 14.58
C LEU A 175 23.90 2.91 15.75
N ASN A 176 23.13 2.32 16.67
CA ASN A 176 22.61 3.05 17.82
C ASN A 176 23.73 3.62 18.72
N CYS A 177 24.92 3.00 18.75
CA CYS A 177 26.07 3.51 19.52
C CYS A 177 26.64 4.83 18.99
N VAL A 178 26.38 5.16 17.73
CA VAL A 178 26.79 6.41 17.07
C VAL A 178 25.59 7.30 16.73
N PHE A 179 24.43 7.04 17.36
CA PHE A 179 23.22 7.83 17.12
C PHE A 179 23.45 9.29 17.54
N PRO A 180 23.07 10.30 16.72
CA PRO A 180 23.49 11.70 16.90
C PRO A 180 23.09 12.41 18.21
N LEU A 181 22.31 11.76 19.09
CA LEU A 181 22.01 12.24 20.44
C LEU A 181 23.08 11.86 21.48
N THR A 182 24.04 11.01 21.11
CA THR A 182 25.16 10.63 21.97
C THR A 182 26.36 11.53 21.68
N PHE A 183 26.98 12.10 22.71
CA PHE A 183 28.07 13.11 22.62
C PHE A 183 29.38 12.58 21.97
N ARG A 184 29.39 11.34 21.47
CA ARG A 184 30.56 10.69 20.86
C ARG A 184 30.48 10.82 19.35
N HIS A 185 31.29 11.73 18.81
CA HIS A 185 31.62 11.80 17.40
C HIS A 185 32.58 10.65 17.04
N GLU A 186 32.09 9.41 17.08
CA GLU A 186 32.82 8.29 16.46
C GLU A 186 32.64 8.40 14.93
N ASP A 187 33.74 8.22 14.21
CA ASP A 187 33.80 8.35 12.76
C ASP A 187 32.99 7.22 12.12
N VAL A 188 31.73 7.49 11.78
CA VAL A 188 30.75 6.52 11.25
C VAL A 188 31.36 5.67 10.12
N GLY A 189 32.24 6.27 9.31
CA GLY A 189 32.91 5.62 8.18
C GLY A 189 34.02 4.61 8.53
N ARG A 190 34.50 4.53 9.78
CA ARG A 190 35.54 3.57 10.21
C ARG A 190 34.98 2.31 10.88
N THR A 191 33.68 2.25 11.14
CA THR A 191 33.07 1.13 11.85
C THR A 191 33.03 -0.10 10.95
N LYS A 192 33.97 -1.04 11.12
CA LYS A 192 33.86 -2.38 10.53
C LYS A 192 32.68 -3.06 11.22
N LEU A 193 31.55 -3.14 10.53
CA LEU A 193 30.32 -3.70 11.08
C LEU A 193 30.44 -5.23 11.06
N ASP A 194 31.00 -5.80 12.14
CA ASP A 194 30.66 -7.18 12.48
C ASP A 194 29.19 -7.18 12.92
N MET A 195 28.34 -7.72 12.03
CA MET A 195 26.89 -7.75 12.12
C MET A 195 26.37 -9.06 12.72
N GLN A 196 27.23 -10.07 12.89
CA GLN A 196 26.77 -11.44 13.16
C GLN A 196 25.98 -11.56 14.47
N ASP A 197 26.46 -10.92 15.55
CA ASP A 197 25.75 -10.84 16.84
C ASP A 197 24.43 -10.06 16.73
N CYS A 198 24.42 -8.94 16.01
CA CYS A 198 23.21 -8.12 15.85
C CYS A 198 22.14 -8.83 15.03
N CYS A 199 22.51 -9.50 13.94
CA CYS A 199 21.59 -10.30 13.13
C CYS A 199 20.99 -11.45 13.94
N GLN A 200 21.82 -12.23 14.67
CA GLN A 200 21.33 -13.33 15.51
C GLN A 200 20.34 -12.85 16.57
N ARG A 201 20.64 -11.71 17.19
CA ARG A 201 19.81 -11.14 18.25
C ARG A 201 18.48 -10.60 17.71
N VAL A 202 18.51 -9.85 16.62
CA VAL A 202 17.28 -9.37 15.95
C VAL A 202 16.43 -10.54 15.48
N LYS A 203 17.04 -11.57 14.89
CA LYS A 203 16.34 -12.78 14.47
C LYS A 203 15.58 -13.44 15.62
N SER A 204 16.26 -13.64 16.75
CA SER A 204 15.62 -14.21 17.95
C SER A 204 14.45 -13.34 18.46
N ARG A 205 14.57 -12.01 18.41
CA ARG A 205 13.49 -11.09 18.81
C ARG A 205 12.31 -11.11 17.84
N ILE A 206 12.57 -11.23 16.53
CA ILE A 206 11.53 -11.39 15.51
C ILE A 206 10.81 -12.72 15.69
N GLU A 207 11.52 -13.81 16.01
CA GLU A 207 10.92 -15.12 16.27
C GLU A 207 10.01 -15.11 17.52
N ASP A 208 10.37 -14.34 18.56
CA ASP A 208 9.59 -14.21 19.81
C ASP A 208 8.42 -13.21 19.71
N ARG A 209 8.68 -11.98 19.25
CA ARG A 209 7.68 -10.88 19.20
C ARG A 209 6.93 -10.80 17.88
N GLY A 210 7.54 -11.23 16.78
CA GLY A 210 7.10 -10.96 15.42
C GLY A 210 7.65 -9.64 14.85
N ALA A 211 7.81 -9.60 13.52
CA ALA A 211 8.34 -8.46 12.78
C ALA A 211 7.33 -7.31 12.56
N LYS A 212 6.10 -7.41 13.06
CA LYS A 212 5.08 -6.38 12.87
C LYS A 212 5.39 -5.12 13.71
N PRO A 213 5.23 -3.89 13.17
CA PRO A 213 5.17 -2.69 14.00
C PRO A 213 4.11 -2.80 15.10
N CYS A 214 4.31 -2.13 16.23
CA CYS A 214 3.30 -2.08 17.29
C CYS A 214 2.01 -1.42 16.79
N GLU A 215 0.89 -1.67 17.48
CA GLU A 215 -0.35 -0.98 17.18
C GLU A 215 -0.19 0.54 17.36
N PHE A 216 -0.88 1.31 16.51
CA PHE A 216 -0.80 2.76 16.55
C PHE A 216 -1.39 3.29 17.87
N SER A 217 -0.65 4.20 18.52
CA SER A 217 -1.13 4.94 19.69
C SER A 217 -1.12 6.43 19.37
N GLN A 218 -2.20 7.14 19.66
CA GLN A 218 -2.27 8.56 19.37
C GLN A 218 -1.36 9.35 20.32
N THR A 219 -0.34 10.01 19.78
CA THR A 219 0.66 10.78 20.56
C THR A 219 0.41 12.29 20.57
N ALA A 220 -0.48 12.80 19.72
CA ALA A 220 -0.89 14.19 19.66
C ALA A 220 -2.38 14.31 19.32
N PRO A 221 -3.10 15.33 19.82
CA PRO A 221 -4.48 15.59 19.43
C PRO A 221 -4.58 15.95 17.94
N PRO A 222 -5.69 15.63 17.25
CA PRO A 222 -5.89 16.03 15.86
C PRO A 222 -6.06 17.55 15.81
N HIS A 223 -5.48 18.21 14.82
CA HIS A 223 -5.62 19.65 14.63
C HIS A 223 -7.10 20.05 14.48
N LYS A 224 -7.60 20.99 15.30
CA LYS A 224 -8.90 21.63 15.07
C LYS A 224 -8.69 23.05 14.49
N PRO A 225 -9.41 23.44 13.43
CA PRO A 225 -9.29 24.78 12.83
C PRO A 225 -9.65 25.94 13.78
N SER A 226 -10.39 25.65 14.85
CA SER A 226 -10.77 26.58 15.90
C SER A 226 -9.70 26.80 16.96
N ASP A 227 -8.64 25.99 16.97
CA ASP A 227 -7.61 26.09 17.99
C ASP A 227 -6.70 27.29 17.69
N SER A 228 -6.64 28.26 18.60
CA SER A 228 -5.61 29.29 18.57
C SER A 228 -4.24 28.64 18.76
N VAL A 229 -3.26 28.99 17.94
CA VAL A 229 -1.86 28.52 18.08
C VAL A 229 -1.31 29.01 19.41
N SER A 230 -1.49 28.23 20.47
CA SER A 230 -0.89 28.51 21.77
C SER A 230 0.53 27.95 21.77
N ASN A 231 1.53 28.81 21.95
CA ASN A 231 2.92 28.44 22.27
C ASN A 231 3.00 27.92 23.71
N THR A 232 2.27 26.85 24.02
CA THR A 232 2.49 26.10 25.26
C THR A 232 3.80 25.36 25.11
N ALA A 233 4.81 25.78 25.87
CA ALA A 233 6.05 25.03 26.04
C ALA A 233 5.69 23.59 26.40
N PHE A 234 6.07 22.65 25.54
CA PHE A 234 5.86 21.21 25.78
C PHE A 234 6.61 20.84 27.06
N SER A 235 5.88 20.68 28.17
CA SER A 235 6.42 20.14 29.40
C SER A 235 6.68 18.65 29.18
N GLY A 236 7.94 18.29 28.94
CA GLY A 236 8.47 16.93 28.90
C GLY A 236 7.61 15.92 28.13
N SER A 237 7.94 15.67 26.86
CA SER A 237 7.23 14.64 26.09
C SER A 237 7.34 13.31 26.84
N PRO A 238 6.23 12.69 27.30
CA PRO A 238 6.27 11.27 27.63
C PRO A 238 6.79 10.56 26.38
N GLY A 239 7.75 9.64 26.57
CA GLY A 239 8.41 8.98 25.45
C GLY A 239 7.39 8.39 24.49
N ASN A 240 7.55 8.65 23.19
CA ASN A 240 6.63 8.18 22.16
C ASN A 240 6.48 6.64 22.30
N PRO A 241 5.28 6.11 22.63
CA PRO A 241 5.11 4.70 22.95
C PRO A 241 5.44 3.78 21.77
N GLN A 242 5.28 4.25 20.54
CA GLN A 242 5.73 3.52 19.36
C GLN A 242 7.26 3.47 19.26
N THR A 243 7.94 4.57 19.58
CA THR A 243 9.41 4.59 19.67
C THR A 243 9.90 3.67 20.79
N VAL A 244 9.26 3.69 21.95
CA VAL A 244 9.59 2.78 23.07
C VAL A 244 9.44 1.32 22.64
N SER A 245 8.32 0.94 22.03
CA SER A 245 8.12 -0.44 21.54
C SER A 245 9.15 -0.85 20.48
N PHE A 246 9.57 0.07 19.61
CA PHE A 246 10.60 -0.18 18.62
C PHE A 246 11.98 -0.40 19.26
N LEU A 247 12.36 0.43 20.23
CA LEU A 247 13.63 0.28 20.95
C LEU A 247 13.64 -0.98 21.82
N GLU A 248 12.51 -1.34 22.44
CA GLU A 248 12.34 -2.62 23.15
C GLU A 248 12.57 -3.80 22.21
N LEU A 249 11.95 -3.82 21.01
CA LEU A 249 12.20 -4.88 20.02
C LEU A 249 13.69 -5.02 19.72
N LEU A 250 14.41 -3.90 19.65
CA LEU A 250 15.84 -3.86 19.38
C LEU A 250 16.74 -4.02 20.62
N ASP A 251 16.22 -4.23 21.85
CA ASP A 251 16.98 -4.19 23.11
C ASP A 251 17.84 -2.92 23.28
N LEU A 252 17.25 -1.76 23.00
CA LEU A 252 17.89 -0.44 23.10
C LEU A 252 17.22 0.40 24.19
N LEU A 253 18.00 1.28 24.81
CA LEU A 253 17.49 2.22 25.81
C LEU A 253 16.87 3.45 25.13
N TYR A 254 15.74 3.91 25.65
CA TYR A 254 15.17 5.19 25.27
C TYR A 254 16.05 6.32 25.77
N VAL A 255 16.58 7.14 24.86
CA VAL A 255 17.32 8.37 25.18
C VAL A 255 16.38 9.54 24.86
N PRO A 256 15.85 10.24 25.87
CA PRO A 256 14.96 11.40 25.70
C PRO A 256 15.67 12.62 25.11
#